data_AF-A0A836AP37-F1
#
_entry.id   AF-A0A836AP37-F1
#
_cell.length_a   1.000
_cell.length_b   1.000
_cell.length_c   1.000
_cell.angle_alpha   90.00
_cell.angle_beta   90.00
_cell.angle_gamma   90.00
#
_symmetry.space_group_name_H-M   'P 1'
#
loop_
_entity.id
_entity.type
_entity.pdbx_description
1 polymer ?
#
loop_
_entity_poly.entity_id
_entity_poly.type
_entity_poly.pdbx_seq_one_letter_code
_entity_poly.pdbx_strand_id
1 'polypeptide(L)'
;MALKSMWLVFLMSYVVSTEVVDAIVLRPSCTTGWFYHRSYCYGYFRKLRNWSEAELECQSYGNGGHLASVLSLKEASTIAKYIGAYQRNKPVWIGLHDPQKKHRWQWVDGAMSIYKSLSGESVGENKYCAAMDAKTSRYALVVCGDIAVYPSGNARPTGGAGAVAMLVGPEAPLVLERGLRGTHMENVYDFYKPDVTSEYPLVDGKLSIQCYLRALDKCYAFYRQKIEKQWKQAGIDRPFTLDDVQYMIFHTPFCKLVQKSLARLMFNDFLLASGDTQTGIYKGLEAFRGLKLEDTYTNKEVDKAFLKASLNMFNKKTKNSLYLSTYNGNMYTSSLYGCLASLLAHHSAQDLAGSRIGAFSYGSGLAASFFSFRVSQDASPGSPLEKLVSSTSDLQKRLASRKRVSPEEFTEIMNQREQYYHKMNFSPPGDKNSLFPGTWYLERVDELYRRKYARRPV
;
A
#
# COMPACT_ATOMS: atom_id res chain seq x y z
N MET A 1 -16.38 41.70 23.07
CA MET A 1 -15.48 41.03 24.05
C MET A 1 -15.11 39.67 23.48
N ALA A 2 -13.86 39.25 23.51
CA ALA A 2 -13.41 38.03 22.82
C ALA A 2 -13.67 36.76 23.65
N LEU A 3 -14.25 35.73 23.02
CA LEU A 3 -14.26 34.37 23.58
C LEU A 3 -12.84 33.78 23.47
N LYS A 4 -12.28 33.28 24.58
CA LYS A 4 -10.90 32.79 24.63
C LYS A 4 -10.79 31.39 24.00
N SER A 5 -9.99 31.28 22.94
CA SER A 5 -9.58 30.02 22.28
C SER A 5 -8.74 29.13 23.22
N MET A 6 -9.37 28.29 24.04
CA MET A 6 -8.70 27.44 25.04
C MET A 6 -8.58 25.96 24.61
N TRP A 7 -7.34 25.54 24.38
CA TRP A 7 -6.93 24.21 23.92
C TRP A 7 -6.22 23.39 25.03
N LEU A 8 -6.05 22.08 24.81
CA LEU A 8 -5.50 21.15 25.82
C LEU A 8 -3.98 20.96 25.67
N VAL A 9 -3.44 20.23 26.64
CA VAL A 9 -2.03 20.12 27.08
C VAL A 9 -1.91 18.72 27.73
N PHE A 10 -0.79 18.03 28.02
CA PHE A 10 0.66 18.31 28.15
C PHE A 10 1.47 17.02 27.83
N LEU A 11 2.80 17.16 27.62
CA LEU A 11 3.85 16.10 27.67
C LEU A 11 5.21 16.70 28.12
N MET A 12 6.10 15.91 28.73
CA MET A 12 7.44 16.32 29.25
C MET A 12 8.54 15.27 28.94
N SER A 13 9.83 15.61 29.10
CA SER A 13 10.97 14.70 28.85
C SER A 13 12.13 14.87 29.85
N TYR A 14 11.99 14.33 31.07
CA TYR A 14 13.04 14.39 32.11
C TYR A 14 14.29 13.55 31.78
N VAL A 15 15.48 14.00 32.22
CA VAL A 15 16.75 13.25 32.16
C VAL A 15 17.22 12.90 33.58
N VAL A 16 17.48 11.62 33.85
CA VAL A 16 18.00 11.18 35.16
C VAL A 16 19.51 11.42 35.25
N SER A 17 19.94 12.12 36.29
CA SER A 17 21.34 12.28 36.67
C SER A 17 21.92 10.96 37.20
N THR A 18 23.08 10.55 36.69
CA THR A 18 23.80 9.37 37.18
C THR A 18 24.66 9.71 38.38
N GLU A 19 24.15 9.48 39.59
CA GLU A 19 25.03 9.23 40.75
C GLU A 19 25.35 7.73 40.80
N VAL A 20 26.63 7.41 40.98
CA VAL A 20 27.11 6.02 41.06
C VAL A 20 27.19 5.61 42.52
N VAL A 21 26.24 4.78 42.95
CA VAL A 21 26.27 4.06 44.22
C VAL A 21 26.03 2.57 43.91
N ASP A 22 26.68 1.68 44.65
CA ASP A 22 27.05 0.34 44.20
C ASP A 22 25.94 -0.54 43.60
N ALA A 23 26.27 -1.13 42.45
CA ALA A 23 25.80 -2.43 41.93
C ALA A 23 24.28 -2.70 41.80
N ILE A 24 23.39 -1.72 42.01
CA ILE A 24 21.95 -1.86 41.72
C ILE A 24 21.60 -1.12 40.43
N VAL A 25 21.15 -1.87 39.41
CA VAL A 25 20.57 -1.27 38.19
C VAL A 25 19.17 -0.73 38.51
N LEU A 26 19.14 0.46 39.10
CA LEU A 26 17.93 1.26 39.31
C LEU A 26 17.28 1.53 37.96
N ARG A 27 16.14 0.86 37.69
CA ARG A 27 15.30 1.19 36.53
C ARG A 27 14.78 2.61 36.72
N PRO A 28 14.95 3.54 35.75
CA PRO A 28 14.38 4.88 35.84
C PRO A 28 12.86 4.85 36.04
N SER A 29 12.42 5.15 37.25
CA SER A 29 11.00 5.20 37.62
C SER A 29 10.46 6.62 37.43
N CYS A 30 9.64 6.82 36.41
CA CYS A 30 8.90 8.07 36.27
C CYS A 30 7.89 8.28 37.42
N THR A 31 7.57 9.53 37.71
CA THR A 31 6.52 9.94 38.66
C THR A 31 5.20 9.24 38.36
N THR A 32 4.44 8.88 39.40
CA THR A 32 3.18 8.13 39.29
C THR A 32 2.23 8.72 38.24
N GLY A 33 1.83 7.90 37.27
CA GLY A 33 0.94 8.28 36.16
C GLY A 33 1.64 8.72 34.86
N TRP A 34 2.96 8.95 34.89
CA TRP A 34 3.77 9.29 33.73
C TRP A 34 4.28 8.01 33.06
N PHE A 35 4.55 8.05 31.74
CA PHE A 35 5.15 6.91 31.03
C PHE A 35 6.62 7.12 30.69
N TYR A 36 7.39 6.03 30.76
CA TYR A 36 8.80 6.01 30.35
C TYR A 36 8.93 5.68 28.86
N HIS A 37 9.76 6.41 28.13
CA HIS A 37 10.18 6.04 26.78
C HIS A 37 11.65 6.38 26.56
N ARG A 38 12.45 5.37 26.18
CA ARG A 38 13.91 5.42 25.96
C ARG A 38 14.71 5.86 27.19
N SER A 39 14.75 7.16 27.44
CA SER A 39 15.47 7.83 28.53
C SER A 39 14.67 8.98 29.16
N TYR A 40 13.40 9.14 28.75
CA TYR A 40 12.56 10.30 29.06
C TYR A 40 11.26 9.90 29.76
N CYS A 41 10.80 10.74 30.69
CA CYS A 41 9.54 10.58 31.42
C CYS A 41 8.48 11.59 30.96
N TYR A 42 7.34 11.07 30.48
CA TYR A 42 6.27 11.82 29.82
C TYR A 42 4.97 11.81 30.64
N GLY A 43 4.51 12.98 31.11
CA GLY A 43 3.27 13.15 31.87
C GLY A 43 2.21 14.00 31.16
N TYR A 44 0.93 13.61 31.26
CA TYR A 44 -0.22 14.36 30.73
C TYR A 44 -1.00 15.05 31.86
N PHE A 45 -1.25 16.35 31.71
CA PHE A 45 -1.90 17.18 32.73
C PHE A 45 -3.16 17.86 32.16
N ARG A 46 -4.26 17.82 32.90
CA ARG A 46 -5.61 18.17 32.41
C ARG A 46 -5.95 19.66 32.40
N LYS A 47 -5.08 20.53 32.93
CA LYS A 47 -5.35 21.95 33.15
C LYS A 47 -5.16 22.74 31.85
N LEU A 48 -6.16 23.53 31.47
CA LEU A 48 -6.10 24.39 30.28
C LEU A 48 -5.14 25.56 30.53
N ARG A 49 -4.20 25.78 29.61
CA ARG A 49 -3.18 26.84 29.63
C ARG A 49 -2.83 27.31 28.21
N ASN A 50 -2.31 28.53 28.09
CA ASN A 50 -1.64 28.96 26.86
C ASN A 50 -0.23 28.32 26.75
N TRP A 51 0.42 28.36 25.57
CA TRP A 51 1.69 27.66 25.36
C TRP A 51 2.82 28.14 26.29
N SER A 52 2.90 29.45 26.57
CA SER A 52 3.93 30.01 27.47
C SER A 52 3.64 29.70 28.95
N GLU A 53 2.37 29.76 29.37
CA GLU A 53 1.93 29.27 30.68
C GLU A 53 2.20 27.76 30.87
N ALA A 54 2.17 27.00 29.77
CA ALA A 54 2.42 25.57 29.79
C ALA A 54 3.92 25.28 29.95
N GLU A 55 4.80 25.90 29.15
CA GLU A 55 6.25 25.74 29.30
C GLU A 55 6.72 26.13 30.72
N LEU A 56 6.19 27.22 31.29
CA LEU A 56 6.50 27.62 32.67
C LEU A 56 6.01 26.61 33.73
N GLU A 57 4.90 25.89 33.49
CA GLU A 57 4.48 24.79 34.37
C GLU A 57 5.37 23.56 34.19
N CYS A 58 5.81 23.21 32.98
CA CYS A 58 6.80 22.16 32.75
C CYS A 58 8.11 22.43 33.51
N GLN A 59 8.65 23.65 33.42
CA GLN A 59 9.89 24.05 34.10
C GLN A 59 9.77 23.99 35.63
N SER A 60 8.56 24.15 36.18
CA SER A 60 8.34 24.06 37.63
C SER A 60 8.53 22.65 38.22
N TYR A 61 8.60 21.60 37.38
CA TYR A 61 8.89 20.23 37.82
C TYR A 61 10.39 19.91 37.94
N GLY A 62 11.28 20.88 37.68
CA GLY A 62 12.72 20.76 37.91
C GLY A 62 13.56 20.91 36.64
N ASN A 63 14.88 20.88 36.80
CA ASN A 63 15.83 21.03 35.69
C ASN A 63 15.60 19.95 34.62
N GLY A 64 15.42 20.38 33.36
CA GLY A 64 15.04 19.50 32.24
C GLY A 64 13.52 19.31 32.06
N GLY A 65 12.68 19.98 32.86
CA GLY A 65 11.23 20.05 32.65
C GLY A 65 10.86 21.00 31.51
N HIS A 66 10.48 20.44 30.36
CA HIS A 66 10.09 21.19 29.15
C HIS A 66 8.85 20.57 28.50
N LEU A 67 8.13 21.34 27.69
CA LEU A 67 7.16 20.80 26.74
C LEU A 67 7.86 19.84 25.77
N ALA A 68 7.40 18.59 25.72
CA ALA A 68 8.10 17.49 25.08
C ALA A 68 8.55 17.75 23.62
N SER A 69 9.77 17.32 23.32
CA SER A 69 10.23 17.08 21.95
C SER A 69 9.75 15.73 21.40
N VAL A 70 9.68 15.64 20.06
CA VAL A 70 9.24 14.46 19.32
C VAL A 70 10.26 14.18 18.21
N LEU A 71 11.15 13.23 18.48
CA LEU A 71 12.36 12.96 17.69
C LEU A 71 12.21 11.75 16.76
N SER A 72 11.13 10.95 16.90
CA SER A 72 10.83 9.83 15.99
C SER A 72 9.34 9.51 15.83
N LEU A 73 8.97 8.82 14.75
CA LEU A 73 7.60 8.32 14.50
C LEU A 73 7.10 7.34 15.57
N LYS A 74 7.98 6.49 16.11
CA LYS A 74 7.65 5.51 17.15
C LYS A 74 7.34 6.20 18.48
N GLU A 75 8.11 7.22 18.82
CA GLU A 75 7.89 8.10 19.97
C GLU A 75 6.59 8.90 19.80
N ALA A 76 6.38 9.53 18.64
CA ALA A 76 5.14 10.21 18.27
C ALA A 76 3.90 9.31 18.41
N SER A 77 3.97 8.07 17.93
CA SER A 77 2.85 7.11 18.04
C SER A 77 2.62 6.65 19.49
N THR A 78 3.68 6.54 20.29
CA THR A 78 3.58 6.21 21.73
C THR A 78 2.91 7.37 22.49
N ILE A 79 3.37 8.59 22.22
CA ILE A 79 2.81 9.87 22.68
C ILE A 79 1.32 9.99 22.33
N ALA A 80 0.95 9.79 21.07
CA ALA A 80 -0.43 9.91 20.60
C ALA A 80 -1.36 8.87 21.27
N LYS A 81 -0.85 7.64 21.50
CA LYS A 81 -1.57 6.59 22.23
C LYS A 81 -1.79 6.95 23.70
N TYR A 82 -0.80 7.53 24.37
CA TYR A 82 -0.91 7.97 25.76
C TYR A 82 -1.87 9.16 25.91
N ILE A 83 -1.79 10.18 25.04
CA ILE A 83 -2.81 11.25 24.97
C ILE A 83 -4.20 10.64 24.75
N GLY A 84 -4.33 9.69 23.81
CA GLY A 84 -5.58 9.00 23.43
C GLY A 84 -6.27 8.20 24.55
N ALA A 85 -5.57 7.95 25.66
CA ALA A 85 -6.12 7.36 26.88
C ALA A 85 -6.84 8.39 27.77
N TYR A 86 -6.49 9.68 27.67
CA TYR A 86 -7.09 10.77 28.46
C TYR A 86 -7.95 11.75 27.65
N GLN A 87 -7.65 11.94 26.36
CA GLN A 87 -8.35 12.88 25.48
C GLN A 87 -8.30 12.44 24.00
N ARG A 88 -9.37 12.69 23.25
CA ARG A 88 -9.49 12.36 21.82
C ARG A 88 -10.02 13.49 20.94
N ASN A 89 -10.48 14.59 21.54
CA ASN A 89 -11.25 15.64 20.87
C ASN A 89 -10.59 17.02 20.82
N LYS A 90 -9.42 17.19 21.44
CA LYS A 90 -8.60 18.41 21.33
C LYS A 90 -7.11 18.02 21.19
N PRO A 91 -6.31 18.79 20.43
CA PRO A 91 -4.86 18.67 20.42
C PRO A 91 -4.24 19.10 21.76
N VAL A 92 -2.98 18.71 21.94
CA VAL A 92 -2.12 18.89 23.13
C VAL A 92 -0.86 19.67 22.74
N TRP A 93 -0.50 20.76 23.44
CA TRP A 93 0.76 21.49 23.15
C TRP A 93 2.01 20.58 23.27
N ILE A 94 2.97 20.79 22.38
CA ILE A 94 4.31 20.18 22.39
C ILE A 94 5.38 21.27 22.25
N GLY A 95 6.66 20.94 22.47
CA GLY A 95 7.75 21.92 22.57
C GLY A 95 8.17 22.62 21.27
N LEU A 96 7.58 22.29 20.11
CA LEU A 96 7.99 22.85 18.81
C LEU A 96 7.35 24.22 18.61
N HIS A 97 8.17 25.27 18.44
CA HIS A 97 7.72 26.65 18.28
C HIS A 97 8.60 27.46 17.32
N ASP A 98 8.04 28.53 16.73
CA ASP A 98 8.76 29.50 15.89
C ASP A 98 8.79 30.87 16.61
N PRO A 99 9.72 31.09 17.57
CA PRO A 99 9.70 32.27 18.42
C PRO A 99 9.96 33.57 17.65
N GLN A 100 10.67 33.50 16.51
CA GLN A 100 10.95 34.67 15.68
C GLN A 100 9.86 34.97 14.65
N LYS A 101 8.85 34.10 14.49
CA LYS A 101 7.79 34.20 13.46
C LYS A 101 8.36 34.23 12.03
N LYS A 102 9.46 33.50 11.79
CA LYS A 102 10.23 33.46 10.52
C LYS A 102 10.23 32.07 9.88
N HIS A 103 9.26 31.23 10.23
CA HIS A 103 9.18 29.81 9.87
C HIS A 103 10.40 29.00 10.32
N ARG A 104 11.12 29.46 11.36
CA ARG A 104 12.27 28.77 11.96
C ARG A 104 11.84 28.04 13.22
N TRP A 105 11.23 26.88 13.01
CA TRP A 105 10.78 26.00 14.09
C TRP A 105 11.96 25.35 14.82
N GLN A 106 11.92 25.42 16.14
CA GLN A 106 12.88 24.82 17.08
C GLN A 106 12.12 24.12 18.21
N TRP A 107 12.77 23.19 18.92
CA TRP A 107 12.25 22.63 20.16
C TRP A 107 12.70 23.48 21.35
N VAL A 108 11.81 23.68 22.33
CA VAL A 108 12.06 24.51 23.51
C VAL A 108 13.11 23.92 24.48
N ASP A 109 13.28 22.60 24.47
CA ASP A 109 14.35 21.86 25.15
C ASP A 109 15.71 21.91 24.44
N GLY A 110 15.79 22.60 23.29
CA GLY A 110 17.00 22.70 22.47
C GLY A 110 17.32 21.46 21.63
N ALA A 111 16.46 20.44 21.58
CA ALA A 111 16.72 19.22 20.82
C ALA A 111 16.87 19.49 19.30
N MET A 112 17.80 18.80 18.64
CA MET A 112 18.00 18.94 17.19
C MET A 112 16.87 18.29 16.38
N SER A 113 16.33 19.04 15.42
CA SER A 113 15.18 18.65 14.59
C SER A 113 15.54 17.67 13.45
N ILE A 114 15.89 16.43 13.82
CA ILE A 114 16.12 15.33 12.86
C ILE A 114 14.86 14.98 12.05
N TYR A 115 13.67 15.29 12.58
CA TYR A 115 12.38 14.89 12.01
C TYR A 115 11.71 15.98 11.18
N LYS A 116 11.93 15.96 9.86
CA LYS A 116 11.46 16.97 8.89
C LYS A 116 9.95 16.94 8.55
N SER A 117 9.13 16.15 9.25
CA SER A 117 7.73 15.88 8.88
C SER A 117 6.69 16.33 9.93
N LEU A 118 7.10 17.17 10.90
CA LEU A 118 6.19 18.01 11.70
C LEU A 118 6.08 19.42 11.09
N SER A 119 5.71 19.50 9.81
CA SER A 119 5.23 20.74 9.21
C SER A 119 3.85 21.05 9.81
N GLY A 120 3.82 21.88 10.86
CA GLY A 120 2.63 22.13 11.67
C GLY A 120 1.53 22.89 10.94
N GLU A 121 0.66 22.18 10.23
CA GLU A 121 -0.62 22.70 9.74
C GLU A 121 -1.50 23.11 10.94
N SER A 122 -1.41 24.40 11.27
CA SER A 122 -1.93 24.96 12.52
C SER A 122 -3.38 25.42 12.32
N VAL A 123 -4.32 24.60 12.80
CA VAL A 123 -5.76 24.92 12.77
C VAL A 123 -6.09 25.90 13.90
N GLY A 124 -5.98 27.21 13.62
CA GLY A 124 -6.42 28.27 14.53
C GLY A 124 -5.49 29.48 14.61
N GLU A 125 -5.70 30.31 15.62
CA GLU A 125 -5.04 31.62 15.78
C GLU A 125 -3.55 31.51 16.17
N ASN A 126 -3.13 30.40 16.79
CA ASN A 126 -1.78 30.19 17.32
C ASN A 126 -0.80 29.62 16.27
N LYS A 127 -0.52 30.41 15.22
CA LYS A 127 0.31 30.00 14.05
C LYS A 127 1.80 29.68 14.30
N TYR A 128 2.28 29.79 15.55
CA TYR A 128 3.71 29.75 15.90
C TYR A 128 4.05 28.74 17.01
N CYS A 129 3.09 27.93 17.43
CA CYS A 129 3.23 26.95 18.51
C CYS A 129 2.58 25.64 18.07
N ALA A 130 3.30 24.53 18.13
CA ALA A 130 2.79 23.24 17.65
C ALA A 130 1.99 22.51 18.73
N ALA A 131 0.96 21.79 18.28
CA ALA A 131 0.17 20.89 19.10
C ALA A 131 -0.05 19.57 18.38
N MET A 132 -0.28 18.51 19.14
CA MET A 132 -0.42 17.14 18.66
C MET A 132 -1.80 16.59 19.02
N ASP A 133 -2.55 16.12 18.02
CA ASP A 133 -3.84 15.43 18.22
C ASP A 133 -3.62 13.91 18.25
N ALA A 134 -4.24 13.21 19.19
CA ALA A 134 -4.29 11.75 19.22
C ALA A 134 -4.87 11.14 17.91
N LYS A 135 -5.70 11.89 17.17
CA LYS A 135 -6.25 11.49 15.86
C LYS A 135 -5.23 11.38 14.72
N THR A 136 -4.00 11.90 14.87
CA THR A 136 -2.97 11.80 13.83
C THR A 136 -2.41 10.38 13.66
N SER A 137 -2.55 9.52 14.67
CA SER A 137 -2.09 8.13 14.65
C SER A 137 -3.17 7.12 14.22
N ARG A 138 -4.14 7.53 13.40
CA ARG A 138 -5.17 6.62 12.82
C ARG A 138 -4.64 5.95 11.55
N TYR A 139 -4.87 4.65 11.44
CA TYR A 139 -4.68 3.92 10.18
C TYR A 139 -5.64 4.41 9.09
N ALA A 140 -5.20 4.36 7.84
CA ALA A 140 -6.09 4.36 6.69
C ALA A 140 -6.49 2.91 6.35
N LEU A 141 -7.73 2.71 5.89
CA LEU A 141 -8.19 1.43 5.36
C LEU A 141 -8.48 1.61 3.87
N VAL A 142 -7.71 0.95 3.02
CA VAL A 142 -7.95 0.90 1.57
C VAL A 142 -8.75 -0.36 1.29
N VAL A 143 -9.86 -0.23 0.55
CA VAL A 143 -10.65 -1.36 0.05
C VAL A 143 -10.75 -1.25 -1.45
N CYS A 144 -10.46 -2.35 -2.15
CA CYS A 144 -10.67 -2.50 -3.58
C CYS A 144 -11.36 -3.84 -3.84
N GLY A 145 -12.20 -3.93 -4.86
CA GLY A 145 -12.97 -5.15 -5.11
C GLY A 145 -14.04 -4.95 -6.18
N ASP A 146 -14.28 -6.01 -6.95
CA ASP A 146 -15.02 -5.98 -8.20
C ASP A 146 -15.68 -7.33 -8.51
N ILE A 147 -16.63 -7.29 -9.43
CA ILE A 147 -17.19 -8.45 -10.12
C ILE A 147 -16.92 -8.25 -11.62
N ALA A 148 -15.94 -8.98 -12.15
CA ALA A 148 -15.50 -8.92 -13.52
C ALA A 148 -16.28 -9.93 -14.38
N VAL A 149 -17.29 -9.44 -15.09
CA VAL A 149 -18.15 -10.24 -15.97
C VAL A 149 -18.16 -9.72 -17.40
N TYR A 150 -18.42 -10.64 -18.33
CA TYR A 150 -18.39 -10.42 -19.78
C TYR A 150 -19.53 -11.21 -20.45
N PRO A 151 -20.03 -10.78 -21.63
CA PRO A 151 -21.02 -11.52 -22.40
C PRO A 151 -20.45 -12.86 -22.88
N SER A 152 -21.28 -13.72 -23.46
CA SER A 152 -20.79 -14.98 -24.04
C SER A 152 -19.75 -14.71 -25.15
N GLY A 153 -18.68 -15.51 -25.17
CA GLY A 153 -17.54 -15.35 -26.07
C GLY A 153 -16.18 -15.27 -25.36
N ASN A 154 -15.15 -14.89 -26.11
CA ASN A 154 -13.73 -15.08 -25.74
C ASN A 154 -13.27 -14.35 -24.46
N ALA A 155 -14.01 -13.35 -23.97
CA ALA A 155 -13.70 -12.63 -22.74
C ALA A 155 -14.34 -13.25 -21.47
N ARG A 156 -15.38 -14.09 -21.60
CA ARG A 156 -16.04 -14.74 -20.44
C ARG A 156 -15.07 -15.59 -19.59
N PRO A 157 -14.11 -16.34 -20.16
CA PRO A 157 -13.09 -17.06 -19.38
C PRO A 157 -12.07 -16.16 -18.64
N THR A 158 -12.02 -14.85 -18.91
CA THR A 158 -11.15 -13.89 -18.20
C THR A 158 -11.88 -13.06 -17.14
N GLY A 159 -13.11 -13.46 -16.79
CA GLY A 159 -13.84 -12.90 -15.65
C GLY A 159 -13.30 -13.34 -14.28
N GLY A 160 -14.01 -12.98 -13.23
CA GLY A 160 -13.68 -13.33 -11.84
C GLY A 160 -14.36 -12.38 -10.85
N ALA A 161 -14.17 -12.61 -9.55
CA ALA A 161 -14.71 -11.73 -8.51
C ALA A 161 -13.87 -11.80 -7.22
N GLY A 162 -13.73 -10.67 -6.53
CA GLY A 162 -12.99 -10.62 -5.29
C GLY A 162 -12.89 -9.21 -4.70
N ALA A 163 -12.44 -9.13 -3.46
CA ALA A 163 -12.14 -7.88 -2.78
C ALA A 163 -10.93 -8.07 -1.84
N VAL A 164 -10.14 -7.01 -1.67
CA VAL A 164 -8.99 -6.94 -0.77
C VAL A 164 -9.11 -5.68 0.08
N ALA A 165 -8.88 -5.82 1.39
CA ALA A 165 -8.77 -4.72 2.32
C ALA A 165 -7.33 -4.64 2.85
N MET A 166 -6.77 -3.44 2.88
CA MET A 166 -5.39 -3.17 3.31
C MET A 166 -5.38 -2.08 4.38
N LEU A 167 -4.83 -2.41 5.55
CA LEU A 167 -4.59 -1.44 6.63
C LEU A 167 -3.23 -0.76 6.39
N VAL A 168 -3.23 0.57 6.34
CA VAL A 168 -2.06 1.39 6.00
C VAL A 168 -1.72 2.33 7.17
N GLY A 169 -0.45 2.38 7.56
CA GLY A 169 0.05 3.20 8.66
C GLY A 169 1.59 3.29 8.71
N PRO A 170 2.15 3.94 9.74
CA PRO A 170 3.60 3.97 9.98
C PRO A 170 4.13 2.58 10.40
N GLU A 171 5.45 2.40 10.35
CA GLU A 171 6.15 1.16 10.74
C GLU A 171 5.64 -0.13 10.07
N ALA A 172 5.09 -0.02 8.84
CA ALA A 172 4.54 -1.15 8.09
C ALA A 172 5.64 -2.13 7.60
N PRO A 173 5.36 -3.45 7.54
CA PRO A 173 6.31 -4.45 7.03
C PRO A 173 6.56 -4.36 5.51
N LEU A 174 5.66 -3.72 4.77
CA LEU A 174 5.77 -3.42 3.35
C LEU A 174 5.72 -1.90 3.16
N VAL A 175 6.88 -1.27 3.02
CA VAL A 175 7.02 0.19 2.93
C VAL A 175 7.05 0.63 1.47
N LEU A 176 6.11 1.46 1.03
CA LEU A 176 6.17 2.09 -0.30
C LEU A 176 7.45 2.93 -0.44
N GLU A 177 8.31 2.65 -1.43
CA GLU A 177 9.55 3.40 -1.62
C GLU A 177 9.26 4.84 -2.06
N ARG A 178 9.78 5.82 -1.31
CA ARG A 178 9.34 7.22 -1.39
C ARG A 178 9.80 7.89 -2.69
N GLY A 179 8.85 8.50 -3.40
CA GLY A 179 9.09 9.14 -4.72
C GLY A 179 9.14 8.17 -5.90
N LEU A 180 9.20 6.86 -5.68
CA LEU A 180 9.35 5.85 -6.73
C LEU A 180 7.99 5.40 -7.29
N ARG A 181 7.36 6.31 -8.04
CA ARG A 181 6.13 6.06 -8.82
C ARG A 181 6.33 6.54 -10.25
N GLY A 182 6.48 5.62 -11.20
CA GLY A 182 6.38 5.90 -12.62
C GLY A 182 4.92 5.76 -13.04
N THR A 183 4.28 6.86 -13.45
CA THR A 183 2.84 6.94 -13.71
C THR A 183 2.62 7.38 -15.15
N HIS A 184 1.66 6.75 -15.83
CA HIS A 184 1.28 7.08 -17.20
C HIS A 184 -0.25 7.09 -17.33
N MET A 185 -0.77 8.06 -18.08
CA MET A 185 -2.20 8.23 -18.36
C MET A 185 -2.33 8.77 -19.79
N GLU A 186 -3.29 8.25 -20.54
CA GLU A 186 -3.62 8.70 -21.91
C GLU A 186 -5.09 8.40 -22.20
N ASN A 187 -5.74 9.17 -23.06
CA ASN A 187 -7.14 8.95 -23.43
C ASN A 187 -7.24 7.86 -24.54
N VAL A 188 -7.83 6.72 -24.23
CA VAL A 188 -8.02 5.59 -25.15
C VAL A 188 -9.34 4.84 -24.91
N TYR A 189 -9.81 4.14 -25.93
CA TYR A 189 -11.04 3.34 -25.90
C TYR A 189 -10.75 1.83 -25.96
N ASP A 190 -9.78 1.36 -25.16
CA ASP A 190 -9.32 -0.03 -25.18
C ASP A 190 -10.27 -1.00 -24.45
N PHE A 191 -10.82 -0.56 -23.33
CA PHE A 191 -11.93 -1.19 -22.61
C PHE A 191 -12.66 -0.09 -21.83
N TYR A 192 -13.99 -0.06 -21.91
CA TYR A 192 -14.82 0.95 -21.26
C TYR A 192 -16.28 0.46 -21.10
N LYS A 193 -17.04 1.10 -20.20
CA LYS A 193 -18.47 0.80 -19.97
C LYS A 193 -19.34 2.02 -20.32
N PRO A 194 -19.67 2.24 -21.61
CA PRO A 194 -20.50 3.37 -22.04
C PRO A 194 -22.01 3.09 -21.87
N ASP A 195 -22.40 1.83 -21.98
CA ASP A 195 -23.78 1.39 -21.84
C ASP A 195 -24.13 1.25 -20.36
N VAL A 196 -24.82 2.25 -19.82
CA VAL A 196 -25.33 2.24 -18.43
C VAL A 196 -26.45 1.22 -18.21
N THR A 197 -27.00 0.64 -19.28
CA THR A 197 -28.02 -0.42 -19.19
C THR A 197 -27.44 -1.83 -19.09
N SER A 198 -26.12 -1.98 -19.20
CA SER A 198 -25.44 -3.28 -19.13
C SER A 198 -24.32 -3.28 -18.09
N GLU A 199 -24.07 -4.44 -17.46
CA GLU A 199 -22.84 -4.62 -16.69
C GLU A 199 -21.61 -4.82 -17.61
N TYR A 200 -21.83 -5.14 -18.89
CA TYR A 200 -20.78 -5.59 -19.78
C TYR A 200 -19.97 -4.44 -20.41
N PRO A 201 -18.64 -4.58 -20.46
CA PRO A 201 -17.77 -3.60 -21.11
C PRO A 201 -17.75 -3.79 -22.63
N LEU A 202 -17.61 -2.68 -23.35
CA LEU A 202 -17.02 -2.73 -24.70
C LEU A 202 -15.51 -2.91 -24.54
N VAL A 203 -14.93 -3.82 -25.32
CA VAL A 203 -13.51 -4.17 -25.22
C VAL A 203 -12.94 -4.51 -26.60
N ASP A 204 -11.89 -3.79 -27.00
CA ASP A 204 -11.00 -4.24 -28.07
C ASP A 204 -9.88 -5.07 -27.44
N GLY A 205 -9.98 -6.40 -27.61
CA GLY A 205 -9.02 -7.36 -27.05
C GLY A 205 -7.60 -7.26 -27.64
N LYS A 206 -7.42 -6.59 -28.78
CA LYS A 206 -6.09 -6.31 -29.37
C LYS A 206 -5.54 -5.00 -28.82
N LEU A 207 -6.33 -3.93 -28.85
CA LEU A 207 -5.94 -2.61 -28.38
C LEU A 207 -5.66 -2.61 -26.87
N SER A 208 -6.45 -3.31 -26.05
CA SER A 208 -6.22 -3.42 -24.60
C SER A 208 -4.89 -4.08 -24.25
N ILE A 209 -4.44 -5.10 -25.00
CA ILE A 209 -3.10 -5.69 -24.84
C ILE A 209 -2.01 -4.69 -25.25
N GLN A 210 -2.21 -3.95 -26.35
CA GLN A 210 -1.25 -2.93 -26.80
C GLN A 210 -1.15 -1.74 -25.82
N CYS A 211 -2.29 -1.27 -25.29
CA CYS A 211 -2.38 -0.20 -24.29
C CYS A 211 -1.77 -0.62 -22.95
N TYR A 212 -2.02 -1.86 -22.49
CA TYR A 212 -1.38 -2.41 -21.29
C TYR A 212 0.15 -2.42 -21.43
N LEU A 213 0.68 -2.94 -22.54
CA LEU A 213 2.13 -3.04 -22.75
C LEU A 213 2.77 -1.66 -22.97
N ARG A 214 2.11 -0.74 -23.70
CA ARG A 214 2.55 0.66 -23.83
C ARG A 214 2.62 1.37 -22.48
N ALA A 215 1.59 1.21 -21.66
CA ALA A 215 1.54 1.80 -20.33
C ALA A 215 2.59 1.20 -19.39
N LEU A 216 2.89 -0.10 -19.52
CA LEU A 216 3.97 -0.77 -18.80
C LEU A 216 5.33 -0.17 -19.16
N ASP A 217 5.65 -0.03 -20.45
CA ASP A 217 6.90 0.58 -20.92
C ASP A 217 7.07 2.02 -20.39
N LYS A 218 6.05 2.86 -20.53
CA LYS A 218 6.08 4.26 -20.07
C LYS A 218 6.23 4.34 -18.54
N CYS A 219 5.46 3.56 -17.79
CA CYS A 219 5.56 3.54 -16.33
C CYS A 219 6.93 3.03 -15.86
N TYR A 220 7.49 2.00 -16.51
CA TYR A 220 8.79 1.46 -16.17
C TYR A 220 9.91 2.48 -16.42
N ALA A 221 9.91 3.13 -17.59
CA ALA A 221 10.87 4.20 -17.91
C ALA A 221 10.81 5.36 -16.89
N PHE A 222 9.60 5.83 -16.53
CA PHE A 222 9.44 6.88 -15.50
C PHE A 222 9.82 6.42 -14.09
N TYR A 223 9.64 5.14 -13.75
CA TYR A 223 10.11 4.59 -12.48
C TYR A 223 11.65 4.53 -12.45
N ARG A 224 12.27 3.99 -13.52
CA ARG A 224 13.72 3.90 -13.70
C ARG A 224 14.40 5.26 -13.57
N GLN A 225 13.94 6.26 -14.32
CA GLN A 225 14.45 7.63 -14.25
C GLN A 225 14.42 8.21 -12.82
N LYS A 226 13.41 7.86 -12.02
CA LYS A 226 13.27 8.35 -10.63
C LYS A 226 14.21 7.65 -9.66
N ILE A 227 14.38 6.33 -9.77
CA ILE A 227 15.31 5.59 -8.90
C ILE A 227 16.78 5.82 -9.30
N GLU A 228 17.10 5.84 -10.59
CA GLU A 228 18.45 6.16 -11.10
C GLU A 228 18.86 7.58 -10.66
N LYS A 229 17.92 8.55 -10.63
CA LYS A 229 18.18 9.89 -10.07
C LYS A 229 18.44 9.87 -8.56
N GLN A 230 17.68 9.10 -7.77
CA GLN A 230 17.93 8.96 -6.32
C GLN A 230 19.27 8.28 -6.03
N TRP A 231 19.64 7.29 -6.83
CA TRP A 231 20.94 6.60 -6.75
C TRP A 231 22.11 7.50 -7.10
N LYS A 232 22.01 8.31 -8.16
CA LYS A 232 23.04 9.29 -8.50
C LYS A 232 23.24 10.34 -7.40
N GLN A 233 22.17 10.72 -6.69
CA GLN A 233 22.25 11.57 -5.49
C GLN A 233 22.89 10.88 -4.27
N ALA A 234 22.94 9.55 -4.26
CA ALA A 234 23.60 8.72 -3.24
C ALA A 234 24.97 8.17 -3.69
N GLY A 235 25.55 8.70 -4.78
CA GLY A 235 26.86 8.26 -5.30
C GLY A 235 26.86 6.92 -6.07
N ILE A 236 25.68 6.39 -6.41
CA ILE A 236 25.52 5.13 -7.15
C ILE A 236 25.17 5.48 -8.61
N ASP A 237 26.13 5.33 -9.53
CA ASP A 237 25.94 5.64 -10.96
C ASP A 237 25.88 4.34 -11.79
N ARG A 238 24.68 3.76 -11.91
CA ARG A 238 24.38 2.61 -12.76
C ARG A 238 22.91 2.58 -13.16
N PRO A 239 22.52 1.94 -14.27
CA PRO A 239 21.12 1.74 -14.61
C PRO A 239 20.41 0.84 -13.59
N PHE A 240 19.09 1.01 -13.50
CA PHE A 240 18.18 0.06 -12.87
C PHE A 240 17.79 -1.04 -13.87
N THR A 241 17.71 -2.28 -13.44
CA THR A 241 17.16 -3.39 -14.25
C THR A 241 16.19 -4.24 -13.44
N LEU A 242 15.57 -5.23 -14.06
CA LEU A 242 14.81 -6.28 -13.37
C LEU A 242 15.61 -7.01 -12.29
N ASP A 243 16.94 -6.95 -12.24
CA ASP A 243 17.74 -7.57 -11.17
C ASP A 243 17.73 -6.79 -9.86
N ASP A 244 17.40 -5.50 -9.92
CA ASP A 244 17.15 -4.65 -8.74
C ASP A 244 15.80 -4.90 -8.07
N VAL A 245 15.01 -5.82 -8.62
CA VAL A 245 13.72 -6.28 -8.13
C VAL A 245 13.86 -7.77 -7.78
N GLN A 246 13.47 -8.14 -6.56
CA GLN A 246 13.46 -9.54 -6.15
C GLN A 246 12.15 -10.22 -6.56
N TYR A 247 11.03 -9.50 -6.41
CA TYR A 247 9.70 -9.97 -6.79
C TYR A 247 8.95 -8.93 -7.62
N MET A 248 8.28 -9.35 -8.69
CA MET A 248 7.55 -8.46 -9.59
C MET A 248 6.10 -8.92 -9.76
N ILE A 249 5.16 -8.09 -9.30
CA ILE A 249 3.72 -8.35 -9.31
C ILE A 249 2.98 -7.38 -10.25
N PHE A 250 1.88 -7.85 -10.84
CA PHE A 250 1.16 -7.12 -11.90
C PHE A 250 -0.35 -7.18 -11.66
N HIS A 251 -1.08 -6.16 -12.12
CA HIS A 251 -2.51 -6.32 -12.42
C HIS A 251 -2.65 -7.47 -13.44
N THR A 252 -3.47 -8.46 -13.09
CA THR A 252 -3.59 -9.72 -13.83
C THR A 252 -5.02 -9.87 -14.39
N PRO A 253 -5.25 -9.53 -15.67
CA PRO A 253 -6.44 -9.94 -16.41
C PRO A 253 -6.44 -11.45 -16.67
N PHE A 254 -5.27 -12.00 -17.05
CA PHE A 254 -5.03 -13.43 -17.21
C PHE A 254 -3.52 -13.71 -17.16
N CYS A 255 -3.12 -14.87 -16.63
CA CYS A 255 -1.74 -15.18 -16.30
C CYS A 255 -0.77 -15.15 -17.50
N LYS A 256 -1.25 -15.39 -18.73
CA LYS A 256 -0.41 -15.33 -19.93
C LYS A 256 0.02 -13.91 -20.30
N LEU A 257 -0.81 -12.89 -20.02
CA LEU A 257 -0.42 -11.48 -20.21
C LEU A 257 0.74 -11.15 -19.28
N VAL A 258 0.68 -11.57 -18.02
CA VAL A 258 1.74 -11.30 -17.03
C VAL A 258 3.06 -11.97 -17.39
N GLN A 259 3.03 -13.18 -17.97
CA GLN A 259 4.24 -13.80 -18.51
C GLN A 259 4.88 -12.95 -19.62
N LYS A 260 4.05 -12.37 -20.52
CA LYS A 260 4.52 -11.39 -21.51
C LYS A 260 5.00 -10.09 -20.85
N SER A 261 4.37 -9.64 -19.78
CA SER A 261 4.72 -8.39 -19.09
C SER A 261 6.13 -8.42 -18.53
N LEU A 262 6.56 -9.51 -17.88
CA LEU A 262 7.94 -9.62 -17.41
C LEU A 262 8.94 -9.77 -18.57
N ALA A 263 8.58 -10.52 -19.62
CA ALA A 263 9.37 -10.59 -20.85
C ALA A 263 9.55 -9.21 -21.51
N ARG A 264 8.50 -8.37 -21.49
CA ARG A 264 8.51 -7.00 -21.99
C ARG A 264 9.42 -6.09 -21.18
N LEU A 265 9.43 -6.22 -19.85
CA LEU A 265 10.38 -5.48 -19.01
C LEU A 265 11.84 -5.91 -19.30
N MET A 266 12.09 -7.21 -19.53
CA MET A 266 13.42 -7.68 -19.95
C MET A 266 13.82 -7.13 -21.33
N PHE A 267 12.88 -6.90 -22.24
CA PHE A 267 13.13 -6.23 -23.53
C PHE A 267 13.44 -4.74 -23.36
N ASN A 268 12.78 -4.03 -22.43
CA ASN A 268 13.13 -2.63 -22.09
C ASN A 268 14.58 -2.55 -21.58
N ASP A 269 14.97 -3.45 -20.67
CA ASP A 269 16.34 -3.49 -20.15
C ASP A 269 17.37 -3.85 -21.23
N PHE A 270 17.06 -4.82 -22.10
CA PHE A 270 17.91 -5.18 -23.24
C PHE A 270 18.18 -4.01 -24.19
N LEU A 271 17.14 -3.27 -24.60
CA LEU A 271 17.29 -2.13 -25.49
C LEU A 271 18.14 -1.01 -24.87
N LEU A 272 18.11 -0.86 -23.55
CA LEU A 272 18.83 0.17 -22.80
C LEU A 272 20.21 -0.29 -22.26
N ALA A 273 20.57 -1.57 -22.38
CA ALA A 273 21.83 -2.11 -21.86
C ALA A 273 23.04 -1.64 -22.70
N SER A 274 23.88 -0.77 -22.15
CA SER A 274 25.12 -0.30 -22.78
C SER A 274 26.28 -1.27 -22.53
N GLY A 275 26.58 -2.14 -23.48
CA GLY A 275 27.66 -3.13 -23.40
C GLY A 275 27.52 -4.25 -24.42
N ASP A 276 28.42 -5.23 -24.37
CA ASP A 276 28.26 -6.46 -25.13
C ASP A 276 27.01 -7.24 -24.66
N THR A 277 26.16 -7.63 -25.60
CA THR A 277 24.97 -8.45 -25.36
C THR A 277 25.10 -9.88 -25.89
N GLN A 278 26.22 -10.22 -26.54
CA GLN A 278 26.54 -11.57 -27.03
C GLN A 278 26.89 -12.54 -25.89
N THR A 279 27.04 -12.03 -24.67
CA THR A 279 27.30 -12.76 -23.43
C THR A 279 26.20 -12.52 -22.38
N GLY A 280 26.13 -13.39 -21.37
CA GLY A 280 25.15 -13.27 -20.28
C GLY A 280 23.69 -13.54 -20.72
N ILE A 281 22.75 -12.83 -20.09
CA ILE A 281 21.29 -13.10 -20.19
C ILE A 281 20.64 -12.67 -21.51
N TYR A 282 21.36 -11.92 -22.35
CA TYR A 282 20.84 -11.37 -23.61
C TYR A 282 21.36 -12.08 -24.87
N LYS A 283 22.24 -13.07 -24.70
CA LYS A 283 22.82 -13.85 -25.80
C LYS A 283 21.75 -14.49 -26.69
N GLY A 284 21.82 -14.24 -27.99
CA GLY A 284 20.85 -14.71 -29.00
C GLY A 284 19.63 -13.80 -29.17
N LEU A 285 19.66 -12.57 -28.66
CA LEU A 285 18.60 -11.55 -28.82
C LEU A 285 19.06 -10.34 -29.67
N GLU A 286 20.30 -10.36 -30.17
CA GLU A 286 20.98 -9.24 -30.83
C GLU A 286 20.20 -8.74 -32.06
N ALA A 287 19.55 -9.65 -32.79
CA ALA A 287 18.68 -9.35 -33.94
C ALA A 287 17.52 -8.39 -33.61
N PHE A 288 17.12 -8.26 -32.34
CA PHE A 288 16.04 -7.37 -31.91
C PHE A 288 16.54 -5.99 -31.45
N ARG A 289 17.86 -5.72 -31.45
CA ARG A 289 18.44 -4.52 -30.81
C ARG A 289 18.06 -3.19 -31.47
N GLY A 290 17.79 -3.21 -32.78
CA GLY A 290 17.34 -2.02 -33.53
C GLY A 290 15.83 -1.78 -33.52
N LEU A 291 15.03 -2.65 -32.87
CA LEU A 291 13.58 -2.54 -32.85
C LEU A 291 13.10 -1.57 -31.77
N LYS A 292 12.05 -0.79 -32.08
CA LYS A 292 11.40 0.07 -31.09
C LYS A 292 10.37 -0.68 -30.26
N LEU A 293 9.99 -0.09 -29.13
CA LEU A 293 8.94 -0.62 -28.27
C LEU A 293 7.57 -0.54 -28.98
N GLU A 294 7.26 0.57 -29.62
CA GLU A 294 6.01 0.81 -30.34
C GLU A 294 5.74 -0.21 -31.46
N ASP A 295 6.76 -0.64 -32.20
CA ASP A 295 6.64 -1.54 -33.35
C ASP A 295 6.46 -3.02 -32.93
N THR A 296 6.63 -3.35 -31.64
CA THR A 296 6.81 -4.73 -31.17
C THR A 296 5.68 -5.29 -30.31
N TYR A 297 4.64 -4.51 -29.97
CA TYR A 297 3.50 -5.00 -29.15
C TYR A 297 2.77 -6.24 -29.73
N THR A 298 2.86 -6.45 -31.04
CA THR A 298 2.28 -7.59 -31.77
C THR A 298 3.32 -8.48 -32.46
N ASN A 299 4.62 -8.24 -32.23
CA ASN A 299 5.69 -9.02 -32.85
C ASN A 299 5.85 -10.38 -32.13
N LYS A 300 5.42 -11.45 -32.80
CA LYS A 300 5.45 -12.83 -32.27
C LYS A 300 6.86 -13.38 -32.04
N GLU A 301 7.88 -12.85 -32.72
CA GLU A 301 9.26 -13.31 -32.61
C GLU A 301 9.93 -12.73 -31.38
N VAL A 302 9.75 -11.41 -31.15
CA VAL A 302 10.14 -10.73 -29.90
C VAL A 302 9.43 -11.37 -28.71
N ASP A 303 8.11 -11.60 -28.79
CA ASP A 303 7.34 -12.36 -27.80
C ASP A 303 8.01 -13.71 -27.49
N LYS A 304 8.28 -14.54 -28.51
CA LYS A 304 8.82 -15.89 -28.36
C LYS A 304 10.24 -15.89 -27.78
N ALA A 305 11.08 -14.96 -28.22
CA ALA A 305 12.46 -14.84 -27.77
C ALA A 305 12.54 -14.38 -26.31
N PHE A 306 11.85 -13.29 -25.95
CA PHE A 306 11.89 -12.77 -24.59
C PHE A 306 11.11 -13.62 -23.59
N LEU A 307 10.01 -14.30 -23.98
CA LEU A 307 9.37 -15.31 -23.14
C LEU A 307 10.28 -16.50 -22.81
N LYS A 308 11.20 -16.87 -23.72
CA LYS A 308 12.22 -17.90 -23.46
C LYS A 308 13.32 -17.38 -22.55
N ALA A 309 13.89 -16.21 -22.86
CA ALA A 309 14.98 -15.61 -22.09
C ALA A 309 14.56 -15.28 -20.64
N SER A 310 13.36 -14.71 -20.45
CA SER A 310 12.87 -14.32 -19.13
C SER A 310 12.30 -15.47 -18.30
N LEU A 311 12.29 -16.73 -18.79
CA LEU A 311 11.56 -17.83 -18.14
C LEU A 311 12.04 -18.15 -16.72
N ASN A 312 13.36 -18.18 -16.51
CA ASN A 312 13.96 -18.39 -15.18
C ASN A 312 13.59 -17.24 -14.23
N MET A 313 13.67 -16.01 -14.73
CA MET A 313 13.30 -14.80 -13.98
C MET A 313 11.80 -14.78 -13.65
N PHE A 314 10.93 -15.20 -14.56
CA PHE A 314 9.48 -15.33 -14.33
C PHE A 314 9.16 -16.35 -13.26
N ASN A 315 9.79 -17.53 -13.33
CA ASN A 315 9.61 -18.60 -12.34
C ASN A 315 10.01 -18.14 -10.92
N LYS A 316 11.09 -17.36 -10.78
CA LYS A 316 11.56 -16.85 -9.49
C LYS A 316 10.78 -15.62 -8.98
N LYS A 317 10.63 -14.60 -9.83
CA LYS A 317 10.19 -13.25 -9.40
C LYS A 317 8.68 -13.04 -9.46
N THR A 318 7.94 -13.80 -10.29
CA THR A 318 6.54 -13.48 -10.61
C THR A 318 5.58 -14.67 -10.47
N LYS A 319 5.98 -15.89 -10.84
CA LYS A 319 5.07 -17.06 -10.94
C LYS A 319 4.24 -17.31 -9.67
N ASN A 320 4.85 -17.26 -8.49
CA ASN A 320 4.16 -17.49 -7.21
C ASN A 320 3.08 -16.44 -6.91
N SER A 321 3.20 -15.22 -7.46
CA SER A 321 2.16 -14.18 -7.32
C SER A 321 0.91 -14.45 -8.18
N LEU A 322 0.96 -15.40 -9.12
CA LEU A 322 -0.17 -15.71 -10.01
C LEU A 322 -1.12 -16.78 -9.46
N TYR A 323 -0.91 -17.30 -8.25
CA TYR A 323 -1.71 -18.40 -7.71
C TYR A 323 -3.20 -18.04 -7.63
N LEU A 324 -3.57 -16.99 -6.89
CA LEU A 324 -4.98 -16.57 -6.76
C LEU A 324 -5.60 -16.26 -8.12
N SER A 325 -4.90 -15.54 -9.00
CA SER A 325 -5.39 -15.22 -10.35
C SER A 325 -5.62 -16.45 -11.22
N THR A 326 -4.80 -17.49 -11.07
CA THR A 326 -4.95 -18.77 -11.79
C THR A 326 -6.18 -19.55 -11.31
N TYR A 327 -6.51 -19.46 -10.01
CA TYR A 327 -7.64 -20.19 -9.42
C TYR A 327 -8.93 -19.38 -9.28
N ASN A 328 -8.91 -18.06 -9.50
CA ASN A 328 -10.04 -17.14 -9.25
C ASN A 328 -10.27 -16.08 -10.34
N GLY A 329 -9.42 -16.01 -11.37
CA GLY A 329 -9.59 -15.12 -12.50
C GLY A 329 -9.28 -13.65 -12.21
N ASN A 330 -9.84 -12.75 -13.02
CA ASN A 330 -9.64 -11.31 -12.91
C ASN A 330 -10.53 -10.71 -11.82
N MET A 331 -9.96 -9.89 -10.94
CA MET A 331 -10.69 -9.21 -9.85
C MET A 331 -10.55 -7.68 -9.95
N TYR A 332 -10.37 -7.18 -11.19
CA TYR A 332 -10.12 -5.79 -11.58
C TYR A 332 -9.22 -5.02 -10.59
N THR A 333 -9.75 -4.08 -9.80
CA THR A 333 -8.99 -3.20 -8.89
C THR A 333 -8.26 -3.96 -7.79
N SER A 334 -8.77 -5.13 -7.40
CA SER A 334 -8.16 -6.00 -6.39
C SER A 334 -7.18 -7.04 -6.97
N SER A 335 -7.10 -7.20 -8.29
CA SER A 335 -6.27 -8.23 -8.95
C SER A 335 -4.78 -8.14 -8.58
N LEU A 336 -4.18 -6.93 -8.66
CA LEU A 336 -2.77 -6.70 -8.26
C LEU A 336 -2.51 -7.05 -6.79
N TYR A 337 -3.46 -6.75 -5.91
CA TYR A 337 -3.33 -7.00 -4.47
C TYR A 337 -3.63 -8.47 -4.12
N GLY A 338 -4.41 -9.16 -4.94
CA GLY A 338 -4.51 -10.62 -4.94
C GLY A 338 -3.21 -11.30 -5.36
N CYS A 339 -2.43 -10.69 -6.26
CA CYS A 339 -1.07 -11.14 -6.57
C CYS A 339 -0.10 -10.88 -5.41
N LEU A 340 -0.21 -9.75 -4.70
CA LEU A 340 0.55 -9.51 -3.47
C LEU A 340 0.21 -10.53 -2.38
N ALA A 341 -1.07 -10.83 -2.15
CA ALA A 341 -1.50 -11.87 -1.21
C ALA A 341 -1.00 -13.27 -1.62
N SER A 342 -0.98 -13.57 -2.92
CA SER A 342 -0.39 -14.82 -3.44
C SER A 342 1.13 -14.88 -3.22
N LEU A 343 1.84 -13.76 -3.39
CA LEU A 343 3.27 -13.68 -3.16
C LEU A 343 3.61 -13.94 -1.68
N LEU A 344 2.85 -13.34 -0.76
CA LEU A 344 2.97 -13.55 0.69
C LEU A 344 2.66 -15.01 1.08
N ALA A 345 1.63 -15.62 0.49
CA ALA A 345 1.22 -16.99 0.78
C ALA A 345 2.15 -18.11 0.26
N HIS A 346 3.24 -17.76 -0.43
CA HIS A 346 4.18 -18.72 -1.05
C HIS A 346 5.66 -18.50 -0.64
N HIS A 347 5.93 -17.61 0.32
CA HIS A 347 7.28 -17.32 0.81
C HIS A 347 7.25 -17.13 2.33
N SER A 348 8.32 -17.49 3.02
CA SER A 348 8.47 -17.15 4.43
C SER A 348 8.77 -15.66 4.60
N ALA A 349 8.60 -15.15 5.83
CA ALA A 349 9.08 -13.80 6.16
C ALA A 349 10.59 -13.63 5.90
N GLN A 350 11.37 -14.70 6.03
CA GLN A 350 12.81 -14.70 5.82
C GLN A 350 13.20 -14.57 4.35
N ASP A 351 12.47 -15.23 3.43
CA ASP A 351 12.69 -15.11 1.97
C ASP A 351 12.38 -13.69 1.47
N LEU A 352 11.36 -13.06 2.06
CA LEU A 352 10.93 -11.71 1.69
C LEU A 352 11.78 -10.61 2.33
N ALA A 353 12.53 -10.91 3.40
CA ALA A 353 13.21 -9.92 4.24
C ALA A 353 14.11 -8.98 3.42
N GLY A 354 13.97 -7.67 3.67
CA GLY A 354 14.76 -6.61 3.01
C GLY A 354 14.54 -6.44 1.51
N SER A 355 13.74 -7.29 0.85
CA SER A 355 13.60 -7.35 -0.61
C SER A 355 12.87 -6.15 -1.22
N ARG A 356 13.02 -5.95 -2.53
CA ARG A 356 12.17 -5.05 -3.34
C ARG A 356 11.09 -5.87 -4.05
N ILE A 357 9.84 -5.49 -3.81
CA ILE A 357 8.68 -5.92 -4.58
C ILE A 357 8.32 -4.81 -5.57
N GLY A 358 8.54 -5.02 -6.87
CA GLY A 358 8.03 -4.15 -7.93
C GLY A 358 6.56 -4.46 -8.21
N ALA A 359 5.75 -3.43 -8.45
CA ALA A 359 4.31 -3.54 -8.64
C ALA A 359 3.83 -2.68 -9.81
N PHE A 360 3.16 -3.29 -10.80
CA PHE A 360 2.53 -2.59 -11.91
C PHE A 360 1.00 -2.67 -11.81
N SER A 361 0.35 -1.51 -11.63
CA SER A 361 -1.11 -1.36 -11.69
C SER A 361 -1.53 -0.78 -13.04
N TYR A 362 -2.65 -1.27 -13.58
CA TYR A 362 -3.24 -0.82 -14.84
C TYR A 362 -4.77 -0.82 -14.73
N GLY A 363 -5.39 0.22 -15.28
CA GLY A 363 -6.80 0.25 -15.66
C GLY A 363 -6.94 0.86 -17.05
N SER A 364 -7.81 0.28 -17.87
CA SER A 364 -8.13 0.75 -19.22
C SER A 364 -8.79 2.14 -19.23
N GLY A 365 -8.72 2.83 -20.37
CA GLY A 365 -9.20 4.21 -20.55
C GLY A 365 -8.15 5.32 -20.79
N LEU A 366 -6.88 5.27 -20.36
CA LEU A 366 -6.19 4.38 -19.43
C LEU A 366 -5.45 5.17 -18.34
N ALA A 367 -5.24 4.52 -17.19
CA ALA A 367 -4.38 4.98 -16.12
C ALA A 367 -3.53 3.83 -15.56
N ALA A 368 -2.22 4.04 -15.44
CA ALA A 368 -1.28 3.03 -15.00
C ALA A 368 -0.22 3.59 -14.06
N SER A 369 0.39 2.73 -13.24
CA SER A 369 1.56 3.08 -12.43
C SER A 369 2.43 1.87 -12.09
N PHE A 370 3.72 2.02 -12.32
CA PHE A 370 4.77 1.18 -11.76
C PHE A 370 5.30 1.83 -10.47
N PHE A 371 5.32 1.08 -9.39
CA PHE A 371 5.84 1.51 -8.08
C PHE A 371 6.48 0.32 -7.36
N SER A 372 6.99 0.54 -6.16
CA SER A 372 7.67 -0.52 -5.39
C SER A 372 7.39 -0.46 -3.89
N PHE A 373 7.52 -1.63 -3.26
CA PHE A 373 7.64 -1.78 -1.82
C PHE A 373 9.06 -2.25 -1.46
N ARG A 374 9.60 -1.71 -0.37
CA ARG A 374 10.69 -2.29 0.41
C ARG A 374 10.08 -3.14 1.51
N VAL A 375 10.48 -4.40 1.61
CA VAL A 375 10.11 -5.27 2.72
C VAL A 375 11.01 -4.96 3.94
N SER A 376 10.45 -5.07 5.14
CA SER A 376 11.19 -5.01 6.42
C SER A 376 12.36 -6.00 6.44
N GLN A 377 13.45 -5.63 7.12
CA GLN A 377 14.53 -6.56 7.48
C GLN A 377 14.17 -7.42 8.70
N ASP A 378 13.24 -6.96 9.55
CA ASP A 378 12.71 -7.76 10.67
C ASP A 378 11.71 -8.79 10.15
N ALA A 379 12.16 -10.04 10.15
CA ALA A 379 11.39 -11.25 9.87
C ALA A 379 11.26 -12.16 11.11
N SER A 380 11.56 -11.65 12.31
CA SER A 380 11.55 -12.45 13.54
C SER A 380 10.15 -12.98 13.90
N PRO A 381 10.03 -14.06 14.70
CA PRO A 381 8.73 -14.57 15.14
C PRO A 381 7.92 -13.50 15.88
N GLY A 382 6.68 -13.24 15.46
CA GLY A 382 5.85 -12.15 16.00
C GLY A 382 6.17 -10.76 15.44
N SER A 383 7.11 -10.62 14.51
CA SER A 383 7.34 -9.36 13.76
C SER A 383 6.11 -8.93 12.96
N PRO A 384 6.01 -7.66 12.53
CA PRO A 384 4.95 -7.22 11.62
C PRO A 384 4.95 -7.98 10.29
N LEU A 385 6.13 -8.43 9.82
CA LEU A 385 6.27 -9.17 8.56
C LEU A 385 5.80 -10.62 8.68
N GLU A 386 6.22 -11.32 9.74
CA GLU A 386 5.75 -12.67 10.05
C GLU A 386 4.23 -12.70 10.17
N LYS A 387 3.63 -11.81 10.96
CA LYS A 387 2.18 -11.71 11.10
C LYS A 387 1.44 -11.49 9.78
N LEU A 388 2.00 -10.67 8.88
CA LEU A 388 1.42 -10.44 7.57
C LEU A 388 1.49 -11.69 6.69
N VAL A 389 2.65 -12.35 6.61
CA VAL A 389 2.84 -13.62 5.87
C VAL A 389 1.90 -14.70 6.41
N SER A 390 1.93 -14.94 7.72
CA SER A 390 1.11 -15.94 8.39
C SER A 390 -0.40 -15.73 8.17
N SER A 391 -0.87 -14.48 8.11
CA SER A 391 -2.28 -14.15 7.79
C SER A 391 -2.72 -14.49 6.35
N THR A 392 -1.79 -14.86 5.46
CA THR A 392 -2.06 -15.31 4.08
C THR A 392 -1.79 -16.79 3.84
N SER A 393 -1.22 -17.49 4.83
CA SER A 393 -0.77 -18.90 4.72
C SER A 393 -1.90 -19.93 4.50
N ASP A 394 -3.16 -19.53 4.64
CA ASP A 394 -4.34 -20.37 4.40
C ASP A 394 -4.96 -20.22 3.01
N LEU A 395 -4.41 -19.35 2.15
CA LEU A 395 -4.96 -18.98 0.84
C LEU A 395 -5.26 -20.19 -0.04
N GLN A 396 -4.34 -21.15 -0.13
CA GLN A 396 -4.50 -22.36 -0.93
C GLN A 396 -5.62 -23.26 -0.36
N LYS A 397 -5.74 -23.36 0.96
CA LYS A 397 -6.81 -24.12 1.65
C LYS A 397 -8.18 -23.49 1.40
N ARG A 398 -8.28 -22.15 1.49
CA ARG A 398 -9.51 -21.38 1.18
C ARG A 398 -9.92 -21.43 -0.29
N LEU A 399 -8.95 -21.54 -1.20
CA LEU A 399 -9.25 -21.73 -2.62
C LEU A 399 -9.72 -23.16 -2.94
N ALA A 400 -9.24 -24.15 -2.19
CA ALA A 400 -9.67 -25.54 -2.29
C ALA A 400 -11.04 -25.82 -1.64
N SER A 401 -11.47 -25.05 -0.64
CA SER A 401 -12.77 -25.22 0.03
C SER A 401 -13.98 -24.63 -0.73
N ARG A 402 -13.80 -24.15 -1.96
CA ARG A 402 -14.89 -23.64 -2.81
C ARG A 402 -15.65 -24.76 -3.51
N LYS A 403 -16.99 -24.67 -3.58
CA LYS A 403 -17.83 -25.55 -4.42
C LYS A 403 -17.44 -25.36 -5.89
N ARG A 404 -17.19 -26.46 -6.62
CA ARG A 404 -17.17 -26.46 -8.09
C ARG A 404 -18.60 -26.46 -8.63
N VAL A 405 -18.84 -25.58 -9.59
CA VAL A 405 -20.11 -25.39 -10.32
C VAL A 405 -19.92 -25.87 -11.76
N SER A 406 -20.97 -26.37 -12.41
CA SER A 406 -20.88 -26.81 -13.82
C SER A 406 -20.87 -25.62 -14.80
N PRO A 407 -20.37 -25.75 -16.04
CA PRO A 407 -20.42 -24.67 -17.03
C PRO A 407 -21.85 -24.19 -17.32
N GLU A 408 -22.83 -25.10 -17.21
CA GLU A 408 -24.26 -24.86 -17.44
C GLU A 408 -24.88 -24.11 -16.25
N GLU A 409 -24.67 -24.59 -15.01
CA GLU A 409 -25.08 -23.91 -13.77
C GLU A 409 -24.44 -22.51 -13.67
N PHE A 410 -23.17 -22.36 -14.04
CA PHE A 410 -22.49 -21.06 -14.14
C PHE A 410 -23.11 -20.15 -15.21
N THR A 411 -23.46 -20.69 -16.38
CA THR A 411 -24.08 -19.91 -17.45
C THR A 411 -25.47 -19.41 -17.04
N GLU A 412 -26.26 -20.23 -16.33
CA GLU A 412 -27.56 -19.79 -15.82
C GLU A 412 -27.43 -18.77 -14.68
N ILE A 413 -26.42 -18.89 -13.80
CA ILE A 413 -26.09 -17.84 -12.83
C ILE A 413 -25.72 -16.52 -13.53
N MET A 414 -25.05 -16.57 -14.69
CA MET A 414 -24.77 -15.38 -15.51
C MET A 414 -26.03 -14.81 -16.16
N ASN A 415 -26.89 -15.65 -16.75
CA ASN A 415 -28.18 -15.22 -17.32
C ASN A 415 -29.06 -14.55 -16.24
N GLN A 416 -29.14 -15.16 -15.06
CA GLN A 416 -29.84 -14.62 -13.90
C GLN A 416 -29.24 -13.26 -13.48
N ARG A 417 -27.92 -13.11 -13.48
CA ARG A 417 -27.27 -11.84 -13.13
C ARG A 417 -27.68 -10.70 -14.07
N GLU A 418 -27.82 -10.97 -15.37
CA GLU A 418 -28.35 -10.01 -16.35
C GLU A 418 -29.80 -9.63 -16.03
N GLN A 419 -30.69 -10.62 -15.80
CA GLN A 419 -32.11 -10.40 -15.47
C GLN A 419 -32.34 -9.58 -14.19
N TYR A 420 -31.45 -9.69 -13.20
CA TYR A 420 -31.57 -9.00 -11.91
C TYR A 420 -30.84 -7.65 -11.84
N TYR A 421 -30.07 -7.26 -12.86
CA TYR A 421 -29.16 -6.09 -12.80
C TYR A 421 -29.87 -4.77 -12.47
N HIS A 422 -30.99 -4.48 -13.15
CA HIS A 422 -31.85 -3.30 -12.92
C HIS A 422 -33.11 -3.59 -12.09
N LYS A 423 -33.25 -4.79 -11.52
CA LYS A 423 -34.50 -5.18 -10.88
C LYS A 423 -34.66 -4.49 -9.53
N MET A 424 -35.88 -4.05 -9.23
CA MET A 424 -36.28 -3.51 -7.93
C MET A 424 -37.33 -4.42 -7.27
N ASN A 425 -37.63 -4.20 -5.99
CA ASN A 425 -38.59 -4.98 -5.20
C ASN A 425 -38.40 -6.52 -5.31
N PHE A 426 -37.19 -7.00 -5.04
CA PHE A 426 -36.88 -8.44 -5.04
C PHE A 426 -35.94 -8.83 -3.89
N SER A 427 -36.00 -10.10 -3.49
CA SER A 427 -34.99 -10.73 -2.63
C SER A 427 -34.15 -11.67 -3.51
N PRO A 428 -32.81 -11.60 -3.51
CA PRO A 428 -32.00 -12.45 -4.38
C PRO A 428 -32.20 -13.95 -4.09
N PRO A 429 -32.34 -14.80 -5.12
CA PRO A 429 -32.33 -16.24 -4.95
C PRO A 429 -30.91 -16.73 -4.59
N GLY A 430 -30.84 -17.94 -4.03
CA GLY A 430 -29.59 -18.61 -3.66
C GLY A 430 -29.60 -19.15 -2.24
N ASP A 431 -29.02 -20.33 -2.03
CA ASP A 431 -28.87 -20.90 -0.69
C ASP A 431 -27.81 -20.12 0.12
N LYS A 432 -28.22 -19.64 1.29
CA LYS A 432 -27.38 -18.88 2.22
C LYS A 432 -26.28 -19.75 2.86
N ASN A 433 -26.42 -21.07 2.86
CA ASN A 433 -25.44 -22.01 3.43
C ASN A 433 -24.24 -22.26 2.49
N SER A 434 -24.43 -22.04 1.19
CA SER A 434 -23.40 -22.13 0.15
C SER A 434 -22.41 -20.94 0.15
N LEU A 435 -22.71 -19.86 0.89
CA LEU A 435 -21.78 -18.77 1.17
C LEU A 435 -20.78 -19.15 2.26
N PHE A 436 -19.57 -18.60 2.26
CA PHE A 436 -18.65 -18.83 3.38
C PHE A 436 -19.19 -18.25 4.71
N PRO A 437 -18.81 -18.83 5.87
CA PRO A 437 -19.21 -18.30 7.17
C PRO A 437 -18.74 -16.85 7.36
N GLY A 438 -19.55 -16.02 8.00
CA GLY A 438 -19.28 -14.59 8.18
C GLY A 438 -19.40 -13.72 6.91
N THR A 439 -19.78 -14.26 5.75
CA THR A 439 -19.99 -13.49 4.51
C THR A 439 -21.24 -12.59 4.60
N TRP A 440 -21.11 -11.33 4.16
CA TRP A 440 -22.25 -10.43 3.92
C TRP A 440 -22.90 -10.73 2.57
N TYR A 441 -24.23 -10.72 2.52
CA TYR A 441 -25.03 -10.93 1.31
C TYR A 441 -26.14 -9.90 1.17
N LEU A 442 -26.57 -9.67 -0.06
CA LEU A 442 -27.74 -8.83 -0.39
C LEU A 442 -29.00 -9.62 -0.01
N GLU A 443 -29.79 -9.10 0.92
CA GLU A 443 -31.01 -9.76 1.39
C GLU A 443 -32.24 -9.31 0.58
N ARG A 444 -32.31 -8.00 0.25
CA ARG A 444 -33.42 -7.40 -0.50
C ARG A 444 -32.97 -6.15 -1.24
N VAL A 445 -33.47 -5.95 -2.44
CA VAL A 445 -33.59 -4.65 -3.11
C VAL A 445 -35.06 -4.27 -3.05
N ASP A 446 -35.38 -3.10 -2.52
CA ASP A 446 -36.77 -2.67 -2.40
C ASP A 446 -37.25 -1.85 -3.62
N GLU A 447 -38.48 -1.35 -3.53
CA GLU A 447 -39.16 -0.53 -4.54
C GLU A 447 -38.51 0.85 -4.80
N LEU A 448 -37.58 1.30 -3.97
CA LEU A 448 -36.79 2.52 -4.17
C LEU A 448 -35.29 2.21 -4.41
N TYR A 449 -34.99 1.02 -4.92
CA TYR A 449 -33.64 0.50 -5.18
C TYR A 449 -32.72 0.43 -3.94
N ARG A 450 -33.24 0.62 -2.72
CA ARG A 450 -32.43 0.58 -1.49
C ARG A 450 -32.05 -0.88 -1.21
N ARG A 451 -30.76 -1.09 -0.92
CA ARG A 451 -30.17 -2.43 -0.76
C ARG A 451 -30.02 -2.77 0.72
N LYS A 452 -30.80 -3.75 1.20
CA LYS A 452 -30.66 -4.30 2.56
C LYS A 452 -29.69 -5.49 2.53
N TYR A 453 -28.75 -5.49 3.47
CA TYR A 453 -27.75 -6.54 3.61
C TYR A 453 -27.92 -7.30 4.93
N ALA A 454 -27.61 -8.59 4.90
CA ALA A 454 -27.51 -9.46 6.07
C ALA A 454 -26.19 -10.24 6.02
N ARG A 455 -25.86 -10.93 7.11
CA ARG A 455 -24.59 -11.65 7.26
C ARG A 455 -24.85 -13.13 7.58
N ARG A 456 -24.15 -14.05 6.92
CA ARG A 456 -24.12 -15.46 7.37
C ARG A 456 -23.42 -15.49 8.75
N PRO A 457 -23.91 -16.27 9.73
CA PRO A 457 -23.14 -16.59 10.93
C PRO A 457 -21.75 -17.14 10.60
N VAL A 458 -20.85 -17.10 11.58
CA VAL A 458 -19.53 -17.75 11.54
C VAL A 458 -19.66 -19.19 12.04
#